data_AF-A0A846GWC1-F1
#
_entry.id   AF-A0A846GWC1-F1
#
_cell.length_a   1.000
_cell.length_b   1.000
_cell.length_c   1.000
_cell.angle_alpha   90.00
_cell.angle_beta   90.00
_cell.angle_gamma   90.00
#
_symmetry.space_group_name_H-M   'P 1'
#
loop_
_entity.id
_entity.type
_entity.pdbx_description
1 polymer ?
#
loop_
_entity_poly.entity_id
_entity_poly.type
_entity_poly.pdbx_seq_one_letter_code
_entity_poly.pdbx_strand_id
1 'polypeptide(L)' 'MSSIKKKKPEKRMRGAPAHYDELKRKHGIWLTDTTWKWLQLSAEEAGTSVGEYIESWARKQIDSI' A
#
# COMPACT_ATOMS: atom_id res chain seq x y z
N MET A 1 -28.05 -17.63 5.87
CA MET A 1 -27.08 -17.28 4.80
C MET A 1 -26.49 -15.91 5.12
N SER A 2 -25.25 -15.88 5.64
CA SER A 2 -24.60 -14.65 6.09
C SER A 2 -24.14 -13.82 4.89
N SER A 3 -24.74 -12.65 4.70
CA SER A 3 -24.33 -11.67 3.68
C SER A 3 -22.95 -11.09 4.03
N ILE A 4 -21.94 -11.41 3.23
CA ILE A 4 -20.63 -10.77 3.28
C ILE A 4 -20.82 -9.33 2.78
N LYS A 5 -20.94 -8.37 3.70
CA LYS A 5 -20.93 -6.94 3.37
C LYS A 5 -19.62 -6.60 2.69
N LYS A 6 -19.64 -6.37 1.37
CA LYS A 6 -18.53 -5.78 0.63
C LYS A 6 -18.22 -4.40 1.25
N LYS A 7 -17.08 -4.26 1.93
CA LYS A 7 -16.57 -2.96 2.39
C LYS A 7 -16.42 -2.06 1.17
N LYS A 8 -17.12 -0.92 1.17
CA LYS A 8 -16.92 0.13 0.15
C LYS A 8 -15.45 0.60 0.23
N PRO A 9 -14.79 0.91 -0.89
CA PRO A 9 -13.50 1.57 -0.86
C PRO A 9 -13.70 2.93 -0.18
N GLU A 10 -13.18 3.07 1.03
CA GLU A 10 -13.24 4.30 1.80
C GLU A 10 -12.41 5.35 1.06
N LYS A 11 -13.06 6.44 0.62
CA LYS A 11 -12.37 7.55 -0.05
C LYS A 11 -11.46 8.22 0.97
N ARG A 12 -10.15 7.91 0.90
CA ARG A 12 -9.13 8.48 1.78
C ARG A 12 -9.09 10.00 1.60
N MET A 13 -9.30 10.74 2.68
CA MET A 13 -9.16 12.19 2.70
C MET A 13 -7.68 12.58 2.61
N ARG A 14 -7.38 13.53 1.71
CA ARG A 14 -6.03 14.07 1.51
C ARG A 14 -5.63 14.85 2.77
N GLY A 15 -4.73 14.29 3.58
CA GLY A 15 -4.24 14.91 4.83
C GLY A 15 -4.54 14.16 6.11
N ALA A 16 -5.24 13.02 6.06
CA ALA A 16 -5.43 12.14 7.21
C ALA A 16 -4.44 10.95 7.16
N PRO A 17 -3.81 10.57 8.30
CA PRO A 17 -2.97 9.37 8.36
C PRO A 17 -3.85 8.13 8.10
N ALA A 18 -3.53 7.36 7.05
CA ALA A 18 -4.39 6.26 6.59
C ALA A 18 -4.19 4.98 7.41
N HIS A 19 -2.98 4.73 7.91
CA HIS A 19 -2.64 3.53 8.67
C HIS A 19 -1.57 3.72 9.75
N TYR A 20 -0.77 4.78 9.67
CA TYR A 20 0.33 5.07 10.60
C TYR A 20 0.31 6.56 10.92
N ASP A 21 0.73 6.95 12.13
CA ASP A 21 0.71 8.33 12.65
C ASP A 21 1.45 9.38 11.78
N GLU A 22 2.22 8.95 10.78
CA GLU A 22 3.02 9.83 9.92
C GLU A 22 2.31 10.19 8.60
N LEU A 23 2.37 11.48 8.26
CA LEU A 23 1.95 11.99 6.96
C LEU A 23 2.88 11.47 5.86
N LYS A 24 2.32 10.74 4.89
CA LYS A 24 3.07 10.27 3.72
C LYS A 24 3.66 11.47 2.95
N ARG A 25 4.99 11.53 2.86
CA ARG A 25 5.69 12.46 1.97
C ARG A 25 5.92 11.80 0.60
N LYS A 26 5.91 12.60 -0.47
CA LYS A 26 6.18 12.10 -1.82
C LYS A 26 7.68 11.80 -1.96
N HIS A 27 8.01 10.52 -2.06
CA HIS A 27 9.36 10.07 -2.39
C HIS A 27 9.35 9.54 -3.82
N GLY A 28 10.22 10.07 -4.68
CA GLY A 28 10.37 9.58 -6.06
C GLY A 28 11.41 8.46 -6.10
N ILE A 29 11.06 7.33 -6.69
CA ILE A 29 11.97 6.21 -6.94
C ILE A 29 12.03 5.93 -8.44
N TRP A 30 13.22 5.60 -8.92
CA TRP A 30 13.44 5.14 -10.30
C TRP A 30 13.59 3.63 -10.28
N LEU A 31 12.74 2.94 -11.02
CA LEU A 31 12.71 1.49 -11.10
C LEU A 31 12.71 1.08 -12.58
N THR A 32 13.20 -0.12 -12.86
CA THR A 32 13.06 -0.71 -14.19
C THR A 32 11.59 -1.10 -14.44
N ASP A 33 11.19 -1.17 -15.71
CA ASP A 33 9.82 -1.54 -16.08
C ASP A 33 9.41 -2.92 -15.54
N THR A 34 10.35 -3.87 -15.49
CA THR A 34 10.12 -5.21 -14.96
C THR A 34 9.81 -5.18 -13.47
N THR A 35 10.59 -4.44 -12.69
CA THR A 35 10.38 -4.29 -11.25
C THR A 35 9.08 -3.53 -10.95
N TRP A 36 8.76 -2.51 -11.74
CA TRP A 36 7.52 -1.77 -11.58
C TRP A 36 6.27 -2.63 -11.85
N LYS A 37 6.29 -3.43 -12.92
CA LYS A 37 5.19 -4.38 -13.23
C LYS A 37 5.01 -5.41 -12.13
N TRP A 38 6.11 -5.95 -11.60
CA TRP A 38 6.05 -6.89 -10.49
C TRP A 38 5.41 -6.25 -9.25
N LEU A 39 5.80 -5.02 -8.91
CA LEU A 39 5.19 -4.27 -7.80
C LEU A 39 3.70 -4.01 -8.00
N GLN A 40 3.27 -3.72 -9.22
CA GLN A 40 1.85 -3.55 -9.55
C GLN A 40 1.07 -4.85 -9.31
N LEU A 41 1.58 -5.98 -9.81
CA LEU A 41 0.97 -7.30 -9.62
C LEU A 41 0.88 -7.67 -8.14
N SER A 42 1.98 -7.54 -7.40
CA SER A 42 2.02 -7.87 -5.97
C SER A 42 1.10 -6.97 -5.14
N ALA A 43 0.92 -5.71 -5.54
CA ALA A 43 -0.04 -4.81 -4.90
C ALA A 43 -1.49 -5.21 -5.21
N GLU A 44 -1.80 -5.62 -6.44
CA GLU A 44 -3.12 -6.16 -6.82
C GLU A 44 -3.44 -7.43 -6.04
N GLU A 45 -2.50 -8.37 -5.92
CA GLU A 45 -2.66 -9.60 -5.12
C GLU A 45 -2.92 -9.29 -3.65
N ALA A 46 -2.26 -8.27 -3.10
CA ALA A 46 -2.47 -7.81 -1.72
C ALA A 46 -3.72 -6.92 -1.56
N GLY A 47 -4.46 -6.64 -2.62
CA GLY A 47 -5.64 -5.78 -2.60
C GLY A 47 -5.35 -4.34 -2.17
N THR A 48 -4.12 -3.87 -2.39
CA THR A 48 -3.62 -2.59 -1.90
C THR A 48 -2.96 -1.76 -3.01
N SER A 49 -2.62 -0.51 -2.71
CA SER A 49 -1.87 0.33 -3.66
C SER A 49 -0.37 0.01 -3.60
N VAL A 50 0.34 0.17 -4.72
CA VAL A 50 1.80 -0.07 -4.79
C VAL A 50 2.58 0.65 -3.69
N GLY A 51 2.23 1.91 -3.38
CA GLY A 51 2.88 2.65 -2.29
C GLY A 51 2.62 2.05 -0.91
N GLU A 52 1.42 1.55 -0.65
CA GLU A 52 1.09 0.87 0.62
C GLU A 52 1.75 -0.52 0.71
N TYR A 53 1.86 -1.21 -0.42
CA TYR A 53 2.58 -2.49 -0.53
C TYR A 53 4.05 -2.32 -0.19
N ILE A 54 4.71 -1.32 -0.80
CA ILE A 54 6.12 -0.98 -0.53
C ILE A 54 6.31 -0.57 0.93
N GLU A 55 5.41 0.26 1.48
CA GLU A 55 5.51 0.70 2.87
C GLU A 55 5.33 -0.47 3.84
N SER A 56 4.36 -1.35 3.59
CA SER A 56 4.15 -2.58 4.38
C SER A 56 5.36 -3.50 4.31
N TRP A 57 5.97 -3.64 3.13
CA TRP A 57 7.19 -4.43 2.94
C TRP A 57 8.38 -3.84 3.69
N ALA A 58 8.62 -2.53 3.57
CA ALA A 58 9.70 -1.85 4.25
C ALA A 58 9.56 -1.94 5.78
N ARG A 59 8.34 -1.76 6.32
CA ARG A 59 8.08 -1.90 7.76
C ARG A 59 8.34 -3.31 8.28
N LYS A 60 8.01 -4.35 7.52
CA LYS A 60 8.35 -5.74 7.89
C LYS A 60 9.86 -5.97 8.04
N GLN A 61 10.68 -5.30 7.22
CA GLN A 61 12.13 -5.39 7.34
C GLN A 61 12.63 -4.66 8.59
N ILE A 62 12.03 -3.52 8.95
CA ILE A 62 12.38 -2.77 10.18
C ILE A 62 12.04 -3.57 11.44
N ASP A 63 10.87 -4.22 11.47
CA ASP A 63 10.42 -5.03 12.62
C ASP A 63 11.28 -6.30 12.81
N SER A 64 11.93 -6.76 11.75
CA SER A 64 12.82 -7.93 11.76
C SER A 64 14.27 -7.61 12.18
N ILE A 65 14.60 -6.34 12.47
CA ILE A 65 15.94 -5.88 12.87
C ILE A 65 16.02 -5.75 14.40
#